data_AF-A0A7W6T5G4-F1
#
_entry.id   AF-A0A7W6T5G4-F1
#
_cell.length_a   1.000
_cell.length_b   1.000
_cell.length_c   1.000
_cell.angle_alpha   90.00
_cell.angle_beta   90.00
_cell.angle_gamma   90.00
#
_symmetry.space_group_name_H-M   'P 1'
#
loop_
_entity.id
_entity.type
_entity.pdbx_description
1 polymer ?
#
loop_
_entity_poly.entity_id
_entity_poly.type
_entity_poly.pdbx_seq_one_letter_code
_entity_poly.pdbx_strand_id
1 'polypeptide(L)'
;MNAANDAVATIADHSRKTVQLAGNNTLQSFAYLARLAGAKTGMEAIEVSDAYYRNQIGALGQHANNLIDLTRRMRSICLAPFERQEADEGVLPAHES
;
A
#
# COMPACT_ATOMS: atom_id res chain seq x y z
N MET A 1 -4.98 -13.25 -19.84
CA MET A 1 -4.43 -12.89 -18.51
C MET A 1 -4.91 -13.91 -17.49
N ASN A 2 -3.99 -14.47 -16.70
CA ASN A 2 -4.26 -15.51 -15.70
C ASN A 2 -4.42 -14.83 -14.33
N ALA A 3 -5.63 -14.87 -13.76
CA ALA A 3 -5.96 -14.20 -12.49
C ALA A 3 -5.02 -14.59 -11.33
N ALA A 4 -4.51 -15.83 -11.33
CA ALA A 4 -3.53 -16.28 -10.34
C ALA A 4 -2.19 -15.53 -10.48
N ASN A 5 -1.71 -15.32 -11.70
CA ASN A 5 -0.48 -14.57 -11.95
C ASN A 5 -0.64 -13.09 -11.58
N ASP A 6 -1.81 -12.50 -11.87
CA ASP A 6 -2.11 -11.11 -11.53
C ASP A 6 -2.22 -10.91 -10.01
N ALA A 7 -2.78 -11.89 -9.28
CA ALA A 7 -2.82 -11.89 -7.82
C ALA A 7 -1.42 -11.97 -7.20
N VAL A 8 -0.58 -12.90 -7.69
CA VAL A 8 0.81 -13.03 -7.23
C VAL A 8 1.60 -11.74 -7.47
N ALA A 9 1.47 -11.14 -8.66
CA ALA A 9 2.12 -9.87 -8.97
C ALA A 9 1.65 -8.73 -8.06
N THR A 10 0.35 -8.67 -7.77
CA THR A 10 -0.23 -7.65 -6.89
C THR A 10 0.27 -7.81 -5.44
N ILE A 11 0.33 -9.03 -4.93
CA ILE A 11 0.87 -9.31 -3.59
C ILE A 11 2.36 -8.96 -3.53
N ALA A 12 3.14 -9.34 -4.55
CA ALA A 12 4.57 -9.05 -4.62
C ALA A 12 4.85 -7.54 -4.63
N ASP A 13 4.07 -6.76 -5.39
CA ASP A 13 4.16 -5.29 -5.41
C ASP A 13 3.84 -4.69 -4.04
N HIS A 14 2.76 -5.15 -3.38
CA HIS A 14 2.43 -4.73 -2.02
C HIS A 14 3.58 -5.03 -1.04
N SER A 15 4.11 -6.26 -1.05
CA SER A 15 5.22 -6.65 -0.17
C SER A 15 6.46 -5.80 -0.41
N ARG A 16 6.82 -5.53 -1.67
CA ARG A 16 7.94 -4.65 -2.02
C ARG A 16 7.75 -3.25 -1.45
N LYS A 17 6.57 -2.65 -1.66
CA LYS A 17 6.26 -1.31 -1.12
C LYS A 17 6.31 -1.29 0.41
N THR A 18 5.77 -2.31 1.06
CA THR A 18 5.82 -2.45 2.54
C THR A 18 7.25 -2.51 3.05
N VAL A 19 8.13 -3.28 2.42
CA VAL A 19 9.57 -3.34 2.78
C VAL A 19 10.25 -1.99 2.58
N GLN A 20 9.96 -1.29 1.48
CA GLN A 20 10.51 0.04 1.21
C GLN A 20 10.05 1.06 2.26
N LEU A 21 8.77 1.07 2.60
CA LEU A 21 8.22 1.95 3.64
C LEU A 21 8.82 1.63 5.02
N ALA A 22 8.96 0.35 5.37
CA ALA A 22 9.59 -0.06 6.62
C ALA A 22 11.06 0.41 6.68
N GLY A 23 11.83 0.21 5.60
CA GLY A 23 13.22 0.67 5.53
C GLY A 23 13.35 2.19 5.68
N ASN A 24 12.50 2.96 5.00
CA ASN A 24 12.48 4.41 5.12
C ASN A 24 12.14 4.87 6.55
N ASN A 25 11.15 4.23 7.19
CA ASN A 25 10.80 4.53 8.58
C ASN A 25 11.96 4.24 9.54
N THR A 26 12.63 3.11 9.38
CA THR A 26 13.80 2.76 10.19
C THR A 26 14.93 3.78 10.03
N LEU A 27 15.24 4.23 8.80
CA LEU A 27 16.23 5.28 8.57
C LEU A 27 15.85 6.58 9.27
N GLN A 28 14.58 6.98 9.18
CA GLN A 28 14.07 8.17 9.86
C GLN A 28 14.16 8.04 11.38
N SER A 29 13.89 6.87 11.95
CA SER A 29 14.07 6.61 13.39
C SER A 29 15.53 6.76 13.82
N PHE A 30 16.48 6.23 13.05
CA PHE A 30 17.91 6.44 13.34
C PHE A 30 18.31 7.92 13.23
N ALA A 31 17.85 8.62 12.20
CA ALA A 31 18.09 10.05 12.04
C ALA A 31 17.51 10.87 13.20
N TYR A 32 16.32 10.51 13.68
CA TYR A 32 15.71 11.09 14.87
C TYR A 32 16.56 10.87 16.11
N LEU A 33 16.99 9.63 16.39
CA LEU A 33 17.82 9.32 17.55
C LEU A 33 19.16 10.08 17.51
N ALA A 34 19.79 10.19 16.35
CA ALA A 34 21.02 10.96 16.18
C ALA A 34 20.82 12.45 16.48
N ARG A 35 19.71 13.03 16.01
CA ARG A 35 19.36 14.44 16.29
C ARG A 35 19.01 14.65 17.75
N LEU A 36 18.27 13.73 18.36
CA LEU A 36 17.89 13.80 19.77
C LEU A 36 19.13 13.72 20.67
N ALA A 37 20.07 12.82 20.37
CA ALA A 37 21.34 12.71 21.10
C ALA A 37 22.21 13.98 20.97
N GLY A 38 22.06 14.73 19.88
CA GLY A 38 22.74 16.01 19.64
C GLY A 38 22.01 17.24 20.18
N ALA A 39 20.80 17.09 20.74
CA ALA A 39 20.03 18.21 21.26
C ALA A 39 20.70 18.77 22.52
N LYS A 40 20.89 20.10 22.56
CA LYS A 40 21.56 20.81 23.66
C LYS A 40 20.59 21.26 24.74
N THR A 41 19.30 21.35 24.40
CA THR A 41 18.24 21.81 25.30
C THR A 41 17.03 20.90 25.23
N GLY A 42 16.20 20.96 26.28
CA GLY A 42 14.90 20.28 26.29
C GLY A 42 13.97 20.79 25.19
N MET A 43 14.03 22.07 24.84
CA MET A 43 13.22 22.63 23.75
C MET A 43 13.61 22.03 22.39
N GLU A 44 14.91 21.97 22.08
CA GLU A 44 15.39 21.33 20.85
C GLU A 44 14.99 19.85 20.79
N ALA A 45 15.04 19.14 21.93
CA ALA A 45 14.59 17.75 22.01
C ALA A 45 13.08 17.61 21.71
N ILE A 46 12.25 18.54 22.20
CA ILE A 46 10.81 18.57 21.92
C ILE A 46 10.56 18.84 20.43
N GLU A 47 11.22 19.83 19.83
CA GLU A 47 11.06 20.16 18.41
C GLU A 47 11.45 19.00 17.50
N VAL A 48 12.57 18.33 17.79
CA VAL A 48 13.03 17.15 17.05
C VAL A 48 12.03 16.00 17.20
N SER A 49 11.48 15.80 18.40
CA SER A 49 10.48 14.76 18.66
C SER A 49 9.15 15.03 17.96
N ASP A 50 8.67 16.26 18.00
CA ASP A 50 7.43 16.70 17.35
C ASP A 50 7.51 16.51 15.82
N ALA A 51 8.62 16.92 15.20
CA ALA A 51 8.87 16.66 13.79
C ALA A 51 8.90 15.15 13.46
N TYR A 52 9.53 14.33 14.31
CA TYR A 52 9.56 12.89 14.14
C TYR A 52 8.16 12.26 14.20
N TYR A 53 7.33 12.61 15.20
CA TYR A 53 5.99 12.05 15.34
C TYR A 53 5.06 12.43 14.17
N ARG A 54 5.14 13.67 13.67
CA ARG A 54 4.41 14.06 12.46
C ARG A 54 4.78 13.19 11.26
N ASN A 55 6.06 12.90 11.08
CA ASN A 55 6.53 12.03 10.02
C ASN A 55 6.03 10.59 10.19
N GLN A 56 6.02 10.05 11.43
CA GLN A 56 5.49 8.71 11.71
C GLN A 56 3.99 8.60 11.39
N ILE A 57 3.20 9.64 11.67
CA ILE A 57 1.79 9.69 11.27
C ILE A 57 1.65 9.64 9.75
N GLY A 58 2.46 10.42 9.02
CA GLY A 58 2.49 10.37 7.56
C GLY A 58 2.83 8.98 7.01
N ALA A 59 3.83 8.33 7.62
CA ALA A 59 4.23 6.98 7.24
C ALA A 59 3.13 5.94 7.52
N LEU A 60 2.40 6.05 8.63
CA LEU A 60 1.23 5.22 8.92
C LEU A 60 0.17 5.37 7.82
N GLY A 61 -0.09 6.60 7.37
CA GLY A 61 -0.97 6.87 6.23
C GLY A 61 -0.51 6.19 4.94
N GLN A 62 0.80 6.15 4.68
CA GLN A 62 1.35 5.44 3.51
C GLN A 62 1.15 3.93 3.60
N HIS A 63 1.36 3.32 4.78
CA HIS A 63 1.07 1.90 5.01
C HIS A 63 -0.40 1.58 4.80
N ALA A 64 -1.30 2.40 5.34
CA ALA A 64 -2.75 2.25 5.15
C ALA A 64 -3.13 2.33 3.66
N ASN A 65 -2.59 3.30 2.92
CA ASN A 65 -2.82 3.44 1.49
C ASN A 65 -2.35 2.22 0.69
N ASN A 66 -1.19 1.63 1.05
CA ASN A 66 -0.68 0.43 0.41
C ASN A 66 -1.60 -0.78 0.63
N LEU A 67 -2.21 -0.91 1.82
CA LEU A 67 -3.20 -1.94 2.12
C LEU A 67 -4.52 -1.74 1.37
N ILE A 68 -4.99 -0.50 1.27
CA ILE A 68 -6.19 -0.14 0.51
C ILE A 68 -6.00 -0.46 -0.97
N ASP A 69 -4.83 -0.13 -1.54
CA ASP A 69 -4.50 -0.45 -2.94
C ASP A 69 -4.48 -1.97 -3.19
N LEU A 70 -3.82 -2.74 -2.32
CA LEU A 70 -3.83 -4.20 -2.38
C LEU A 70 -5.27 -4.75 -2.37
N THR A 71 -6.08 -4.31 -1.41
CA THR A 71 -7.47 -4.78 -1.26
C THR A 71 -8.30 -4.47 -2.51
N ARG A 72 -8.17 -3.26 -3.06
CA ARG A 72 -8.87 -2.83 -4.27
C ARG A 72 -8.49 -3.70 -5.47
N ARG A 73 -7.19 -3.92 -5.68
CA ARG A 73 -6.68 -4.72 -6.80
C ARG A 73 -7.07 -6.19 -6.68
N MET A 74 -6.92 -6.78 -5.49
CA MET A 74 -7.34 -8.16 -5.23
C MET A 74 -8.85 -8.35 -5.46
N ARG A 75 -9.68 -7.39 -5.04
CA ARG A 75 -11.12 -7.40 -5.34
C ARG A 75 -11.38 -7.43 -6.84
N SER A 76 -10.73 -6.56 -7.60
CA SER A 76 -10.89 -6.52 -9.06
C SER A 76 -10.48 -7.84 -9.73
N ILE A 77 -9.38 -8.45 -9.28
CA ILE A 77 -8.94 -9.77 -9.79
C ILE A 77 -9.96 -10.86 -9.48
N CYS A 78 -10.54 -10.87 -8.28
CA CYS A 78 -11.55 -11.87 -7.89
C CYS A 78 -12.91 -11.68 -8.59
N LEU A 79 -13.28 -10.45 -8.98
CA LEU A 79 -14.56 -10.14 -9.63
C LEU A 79 -14.50 -10.21 -11.16
N ALA A 80 -13.32 -10.02 -11.77
CA ALA A 80 -13.13 -10.11 -13.22
C ALA A 80 -13.64 -11.42 -13.89
N PRO A 81 -13.66 -12.59 -13.23
CA PRO A 81 -14.28 -13.80 -13.77
C PRO A 81 -15.81 -13.71 -13.90
N PHE A 82 -16.49 -13.03 -12.98
CA PHE A 82 -17.95 -12.90 -12.98
C PHE A 82 -18.44 -11.96 -14.09
N GLU A 83 -17.74 -10.85 -14.31
CA GLU A 83 -18.07 -9.90 -15.39
C GLU A 83 -17.87 -10.49 -16.80
N ARG A 84 -16.96 -11.47 -16.96
CA ARG A 84 -16.80 -12.19 -18.24
C ARG A 84 -17.91 -13.21 -18.50
N GLN A 85 -18.47 -13.81 -17.44
CA GLN A 85 -19.52 -14.81 -17.58
C GLN A 85 -20.88 -14.17 -17.93
N GLU A 86 -21.21 -13.01 -17.36
CA GLU A 86 -22.40 -12.24 -17.73
C GLU A 86 -22.35 -11.70 -19.17
N ALA A 87 -21.16 -11.39 -19.69
CA ALA A 87 -20.99 -10.95 -21.07
C ALA A 87 -21.13 -12.08 -22.11
N ASP A 88 -20.85 -13.32 -21.72
CA ASP A 88 -20.95 -14.51 -22.59
C ASP A 88 -22.38 -15.07 -22.64
N GLU A 89 -23.12 -14.99 -21.53
CA GLU A 89 -24.54 -15.41 -21.46
C GLU A 89 -25.52 -14.42 -22.11
N GLY A 90 -25.10 -13.18 -22.39
CA GLY A 90 -25.92 -12.15 -23.03
C GLY A 90 -26.04 -12.24 -24.57
N VAL A 91 -25.38 -13.20 -25.22
CA VAL A 91 -25.41 -13.39 -26.68
C VAL A 91 -26.16 -14.69 -27.03
N LEU A 92 -27.49 -14.65 -26.95
CA LEU A 92 -28.32 -15.66 -27.62
C LEU A 92 -28.35 -15.34 -29.14
N PRO A 93 -28.07 -16.30 -30.03
CA PRO A 93 -28.23 -16.07 -31.46
C PRO A 93 -29.73 -15.90 -31.75
N ALA A 94 -30.08 -14.80 -32.40
CA ALA A 94 -31.38 -14.65 -33.02
C ALA A 94 -31.54 -15.78 -34.05
N HIS A 95 -32.28 -16.83 -33.68
CA HIS A 95 -32.76 -17.82 -34.63
C HIS A 95 -33.81 -17.12 -35.49
N GLU A 96 -33.42 -16.70 -36.69
CA GLU A 96 -34.37 -16.37 -37.75
C GLU A 96 -35.01 -17.67 -38.24
N SER A 97 -36.34 -17.72 -38.21
CA SER A 97 -37.17 -18.67 -38.96
C SER A 97 -38.47 -18.00 -39.35
#